data_AF-A0A8X6SCN5-F1
#
_entry.id   AF-A0A8X6SCN5-F1
#
_cell.length_a   1.000
_cell.length_b   1.000
_cell.length_c   1.000
_cell.angle_alpha   90.00
_cell.angle_beta   90.00
_cell.angle_gamma   90.00
#
_symmetry.space_group_name_H-M   'P 1'
#
loop_
_entity.id
_entity.type
_entity.pdbx_description
1 polymer ?
#
loop_
_entity_poly.entity_id
_entity_poly.type
_entity_poly.pdbx_seq_one_letter_code
_entity_poly.pdbx_strand_id
1 'polypeptide(L)'
;MEDKEASNSKGTPTKKARRVCHYNVDWESRFVWLNKCDEDNTKGYCKLCKNSFTVAYDGLKAVTHHAEAKKHKECESAAAMSHRMKSFFTPKGSTQSEKVGIAELTEVYHSIKHHISYVAQDCSLKVLKQVINDSDIVKQMTGGRTKCKPSFVSVFNGTCAGRFKE
;
A
#
# COMPACT_ATOMS: atom_id res chain seq x y z
N MET A 1 -18.73 23.68 75.85
CA MET A 1 -18.87 23.82 74.39
C MET A 1 -17.83 22.92 73.78
N GLU A 2 -18.21 21.67 73.54
CA GLU A 2 -17.36 20.67 72.89
C GLU A 2 -18.10 20.26 71.62
N ASP A 3 -17.61 20.72 70.48
CA ASP A 3 -18.18 20.42 69.18
C ASP A 3 -17.73 19.02 68.73
N LYS A 4 -18.71 18.13 68.51
CA LYS A 4 -18.49 16.78 67.96
C LYS A 4 -18.46 16.84 66.43
N GLU A 5 -17.30 16.55 65.89
CA GLU A 5 -17.04 16.33 64.47
C GLU A 5 -17.65 14.99 64.02
N ALA A 6 -18.62 15.03 63.11
CA ALA A 6 -19.25 13.84 62.52
C ALA A 6 -18.70 13.61 61.10
N SER A 7 -17.69 12.73 60.98
CA SER A 7 -17.18 12.27 59.69
C SER A 7 -18.01 11.08 59.17
N ASN A 8 -18.98 11.38 58.29
CA ASN A 8 -19.75 10.36 57.59
C ASN A 8 -19.01 9.89 56.33
N SER A 9 -18.21 8.82 56.45
CA SER A 9 -17.54 8.19 55.30
C SER A 9 -18.51 7.24 54.58
N LYS A 10 -19.03 7.68 53.43
CA LYS A 10 -19.76 6.81 52.49
C LYS A 10 -18.74 5.96 51.72
N GLY A 11 -18.62 4.68 52.08
CA GLY A 11 -17.86 3.69 51.32
C GLY A 11 -18.40 3.53 49.90
N THR A 12 -17.50 3.56 48.91
CA THR A 12 -17.84 3.29 47.50
C THR A 12 -18.09 1.79 47.30
N PRO A 13 -19.09 1.40 46.48
CA PRO A 13 -19.39 -0.01 46.24
C PRO A 13 -18.23 -0.71 45.51
N THR A 14 -17.80 -1.85 46.03
CA THR A 14 -16.74 -2.68 45.46
C THR A 14 -17.11 -3.15 44.05
N LYS A 15 -16.21 -2.88 43.09
CA LYS A 15 -16.38 -3.22 41.67
C LYS A 15 -16.43 -4.75 41.51
N LYS A 16 -17.56 -5.29 41.04
CA LYS A 16 -17.70 -6.73 40.73
C LYS A 16 -16.66 -7.14 39.69
N ALA A 17 -16.00 -8.27 39.90
CA ALA A 17 -15.07 -8.85 38.94
C ALA A 17 -15.77 -9.10 37.60
N ARG A 18 -15.21 -8.57 36.51
CA ARG A 18 -15.77 -8.74 35.16
C ARG A 18 -15.32 -10.07 34.59
N ARG A 19 -16.22 -10.76 33.87
CA ARG A 19 -15.91 -11.97 33.12
C ARG A 19 -14.88 -11.63 32.03
N VAL A 20 -13.82 -12.44 31.94
CA VAL A 20 -12.84 -12.35 30.84
C VAL A 20 -13.36 -13.16 29.64
N CYS A 21 -13.38 -12.51 28.49
CA CYS A 21 -13.73 -13.09 27.20
C CYS A 21 -12.46 -13.49 26.44
N HIS A 22 -12.52 -14.63 25.75
CA HIS A 22 -11.47 -15.08 24.85
C HIS A 22 -11.85 -14.80 23.40
N TYR A 23 -10.83 -14.71 22.55
CA TYR A 23 -11.00 -14.58 21.11
C TYR A 23 -11.76 -15.80 20.56
N ASN A 24 -12.81 -15.57 19.78
CA ASN A 24 -13.55 -16.62 19.11
C ASN A 24 -13.20 -16.63 17.61
N VAL A 25 -12.75 -17.78 17.12
CA VAL A 25 -12.43 -18.02 15.70
C VAL A 25 -13.65 -17.85 14.80
N ASP A 26 -14.87 -18.08 15.30
CA ASP A 26 -16.11 -17.86 14.55
C ASP A 26 -16.25 -16.42 14.04
N TRP A 27 -15.62 -15.45 14.72
CA TRP A 27 -15.65 -14.05 14.30
C TRP A 27 -14.91 -13.80 12.99
N GLU A 28 -13.93 -14.64 12.63
CA GLU A 28 -13.18 -14.52 11.38
C GLU A 28 -14.06 -14.75 10.15
N SER A 29 -15.11 -15.58 10.29
CA SER A 29 -16.11 -15.78 9.24
C SER A 29 -16.95 -14.52 8.96
N ARG A 30 -17.16 -13.68 9.99
CA ARG A 30 -17.95 -12.45 9.91
C ARG A 30 -17.11 -11.22 9.57
N PHE A 31 -15.85 -11.22 9.97
CA PHE A 31 -14.93 -10.10 9.81
C PHE A 31 -13.64 -10.57 9.13
N VAL A 32 -13.58 -10.47 7.79
CA VAL A 32 -12.45 -10.93 6.97
C VAL A 32 -11.12 -10.24 7.35
N TRP A 33 -11.20 -9.02 7.88
CA TRP A 33 -10.05 -8.22 8.35
C TRP A 33 -9.52 -8.66 9.72
N LEU A 34 -10.25 -9.49 10.47
CA LEU A 34 -9.87 -9.95 11.79
C LEU A 34 -8.99 -11.21 11.69
N ASN A 35 -8.03 -11.34 12.59
CA ASN A 35 -7.21 -12.53 12.81
C ASN A 35 -6.95 -12.70 14.31
N LYS A 36 -6.73 -13.93 14.75
CA LYS A 36 -6.17 -14.20 16.07
C LYS A 36 -4.77 -13.59 16.23
N CYS A 37 -4.42 -13.24 17.47
CA CYS A 37 -3.06 -12.87 17.83
C CYS A 37 -2.38 -14.10 18.44
N ASP A 38 -1.23 -14.52 17.92
CA ASP A 38 -0.58 -15.78 18.34
C ASP A 38 -0.05 -15.74 19.78
N GLU A 39 0.23 -14.54 20.31
CA GLU A 39 0.77 -14.36 21.67
C GLU A 39 -0.32 -14.36 22.75
N ASP A 40 -1.55 -13.93 22.42
CA ASP A 40 -2.60 -13.68 23.40
C ASP A 40 -3.99 -14.05 22.89
N ASN A 41 -4.59 -15.09 23.45
CA ASN A 41 -5.99 -15.48 23.22
C ASN A 41 -7.02 -14.44 23.70
N THR A 42 -6.59 -13.34 24.31
CA THR A 42 -7.44 -12.24 24.76
C THR A 42 -7.35 -11.01 23.85
N LYS A 43 -6.54 -11.06 22.79
CA LYS A 43 -6.36 -9.97 21.81
C LYS A 43 -6.75 -10.44 20.41
N GLY A 44 -7.33 -9.52 19.64
CA GLY A 44 -7.57 -9.68 18.21
C GLY A 44 -6.61 -8.80 17.41
N TYR A 45 -6.20 -9.27 16.23
CA TYR A 45 -5.37 -8.52 15.29
C TYR A 45 -6.20 -8.08 14.09
N CYS A 46 -6.09 -6.81 13.70
CA CYS A 46 -6.72 -6.27 12.52
C CYS A 46 -5.71 -6.13 11.36
N LYS A 47 -5.97 -6.83 10.25
CA LYS A 47 -5.14 -6.80 9.03
C LYS A 47 -5.13 -5.44 8.35
N LEU A 48 -6.25 -4.72 8.39
CA LEU A 48 -6.40 -3.40 7.76
C LEU A 48 -5.68 -2.31 8.56
N CYS A 49 -5.89 -2.28 9.87
CA CYS A 49 -5.29 -1.29 10.78
C CYS A 49 -3.86 -1.62 11.19
N LYS A 50 -3.41 -2.86 10.94
CA LYS A 50 -2.15 -3.44 11.43
C LYS A 50 -1.95 -3.23 12.94
N ASN A 51 -3.03 -3.40 13.71
CA ASN A 51 -3.02 -3.15 15.14
C ASN A 51 -3.71 -4.28 15.90
N SER A 52 -3.15 -4.64 17.05
CA SER A 52 -3.78 -5.53 18.02
C SER A 52 -4.68 -4.74 18.97
N PHE A 53 -5.84 -5.29 19.32
CA PHE A 53 -6.75 -4.72 20.30
C PHE A 53 -7.26 -5.78 21.27
N THR A 54 -7.57 -5.36 22.50
CA THR A 54 -7.98 -6.26 23.57
C THR A 54 -9.46 -6.60 23.46
N VAL A 55 -9.77 -7.90 23.53
CA VAL A 55 -11.13 -8.45 23.49
C VAL A 55 -11.57 -8.99 24.86
N ALA A 56 -10.64 -9.04 25.82
CA ALA A 56 -10.82 -9.57 27.18
C ALA A 56 -12.09 -9.08 27.91
N TYR A 57 -12.51 -7.83 27.75
CA TYR A 57 -13.58 -7.26 28.57
C TYR A 57 -14.90 -7.07 27.82
N ASP A 58 -14.83 -6.75 26.54
CA ASP A 58 -16.00 -6.38 25.73
C ASP A 58 -16.38 -7.45 24.68
N GLY A 59 -15.54 -8.48 24.49
CA GLY A 59 -15.83 -9.58 23.58
C GLY A 59 -16.11 -9.09 22.16
N LEU A 60 -17.20 -9.59 21.57
CA LEU A 60 -17.66 -9.18 20.25
C LEU A 60 -17.90 -7.66 20.14
N LYS A 61 -18.27 -6.97 21.24
CA LYS A 61 -18.47 -5.51 21.21
C LYS A 61 -17.17 -4.75 20.95
N ALA A 62 -16.02 -5.29 21.39
CA ALA A 62 -14.72 -4.70 21.07
C ALA A 62 -14.47 -4.73 19.55
N VAL A 63 -14.85 -5.83 18.90
CA VAL A 63 -14.67 -6.04 17.46
C VAL A 63 -15.59 -5.10 16.68
N THR A 64 -16.86 -4.97 17.06
CA THR A 64 -17.79 -4.05 16.39
C THR A 64 -17.40 -2.59 16.61
N HIS A 65 -16.98 -2.22 17.82
CA HIS A 65 -16.48 -0.87 18.11
C HIS A 65 -15.20 -0.57 17.31
N HIS A 66 -14.30 -1.54 17.16
CA HIS A 66 -13.14 -1.39 16.29
C HIS A 66 -13.54 -1.15 14.83
N ALA A 67 -14.53 -1.90 14.32
CA ALA A 67 -15.04 -1.73 12.96
C ALA A 67 -15.63 -0.32 12.73
N GLU A 68 -16.31 0.21 13.74
CA GLU A 68 -16.94 1.55 13.69
C GLU A 68 -15.95 2.70 13.89
N ALA A 69 -14.78 2.42 14.49
CA ALA A 69 -13.77 3.40 14.80
C ALA A 69 -13.27 4.13 13.54
N LYS A 70 -13.05 5.44 13.67
CA LYS A 70 -12.59 6.31 12.58
C LYS A 70 -11.36 5.76 11.87
N LYS A 71 -10.35 5.30 12.63
CA LYS A 71 -9.12 4.72 12.09
C LYS A 71 -9.40 3.52 11.18
N HIS A 72 -10.35 2.66 11.54
CA HIS A 72 -10.66 1.48 10.73
C HIS A 72 -11.32 1.87 9.41
N LYS A 73 -12.31 2.77 9.44
CA LYS A 73 -12.97 3.28 8.23
C LYS A 73 -12.00 4.00 7.27
N GLU A 74 -11.05 4.74 7.82
CA GLU A 74 -9.97 5.36 7.04
C GLU A 74 -9.05 4.31 6.40
N CYS A 75 -8.66 3.27 7.14
CA CYS A 75 -7.86 2.17 6.58
C CYS A 75 -8.63 1.37 5.52
N GLU A 76 -9.92 1.13 5.72
CA GLU A 76 -10.77 0.42 4.76
C GLU A 76 -10.91 1.19 3.45
N SER A 77 -11.21 2.50 3.52
CA SER A 77 -11.27 3.35 2.34
C SER A 77 -9.91 3.45 1.63
N ALA A 78 -8.81 3.57 2.37
CA ALA A 78 -7.46 3.57 1.81
C ALA A 78 -7.11 2.25 1.10
N ALA A 79 -7.50 1.12 1.68
CA ALA A 79 -7.31 -0.20 1.07
C ALA A 79 -8.10 -0.35 -0.25
N ALA A 80 -9.35 0.12 -0.26
CA ALA A 80 -10.20 0.11 -1.46
C ALA A 80 -9.61 0.99 -2.59
N MET A 81 -9.12 2.19 -2.25
CA MET A 81 -8.45 3.08 -3.22
C MET A 81 -7.16 2.46 -3.76
N SER A 82 -6.35 1.87 -2.88
CA SER A 82 -5.09 1.22 -3.26
C SER A 82 -5.32 0.03 -4.20
N HIS A 83 -6.39 -0.75 -3.99
CA HIS A 83 -6.77 -1.82 -4.91
C HIS A 83 -7.07 -1.29 -6.32
N ARG A 84 -7.80 -0.18 -6.43
CA ARG A 84 -8.06 0.49 -7.71
C ARG A 84 -6.79 1.04 -8.35
N MET A 85 -5.82 1.53 -7.57
CA MET A 85 -4.56 2.03 -8.12
C MET A 85 -3.69 0.90 -8.70
N LYS A 86 -3.72 -0.31 -8.13
CA LYS A 86 -2.94 -1.44 -8.61
C LYS A 86 -3.27 -1.84 -10.05
N SER A 87 -4.48 -1.60 -10.55
CA SER A 87 -4.82 -1.92 -11.96
C SER A 87 -4.10 -1.04 -12.98
N PHE A 88 -3.57 0.13 -12.56
CA PHE A 88 -2.85 1.05 -13.44
C PHE A 88 -1.35 0.75 -13.52
N PHE A 89 -0.82 -0.03 -12.58
CA PHE A 89 0.60 -0.35 -12.54
C PHE A 89 0.80 -1.81 -12.90
N THR A 90 1.45 -2.06 -14.03
CA THR A 90 1.87 -3.41 -14.41
C THR A 90 2.88 -3.93 -13.38
N PRO A 91 2.73 -5.18 -12.88
CA PRO A 91 3.70 -5.79 -11.98
C PRO A 91 5.11 -5.80 -12.60
N LYS A 92 6.11 -5.44 -11.78
CA LYS A 92 7.54 -5.52 -12.15
C LYS A 92 7.89 -6.98 -12.45
N GLY A 93 8.55 -7.23 -13.59
CA GLY A 93 8.96 -8.58 -14.02
C GLY A 93 7.91 -9.35 -14.82
N SER A 94 6.84 -8.68 -15.26
CA SER A 94 5.96 -9.26 -16.28
C SER A 94 6.61 -9.18 -17.66
N THR A 95 6.33 -10.17 -18.52
CA THR A 95 6.80 -10.18 -19.93
C THR A 95 6.35 -8.93 -20.71
N GLN A 96 5.21 -8.35 -20.32
CA GLN A 96 4.71 -7.09 -20.89
C GLN A 96 5.56 -5.89 -20.46
N SER A 97 5.98 -5.82 -19.19
CA SER A 97 6.87 -4.75 -18.70
C SER A 97 8.23 -4.77 -19.40
N GLU A 98 8.76 -5.95 -19.73
CA GLU A 98 10.02 -6.08 -20.46
C GLU A 98 9.89 -5.58 -21.90
N LYS A 99 8.80 -5.96 -22.59
CA LYS A 99 8.51 -5.48 -23.95
C LYS A 99 8.36 -3.96 -24.00
N VAL A 100 7.71 -3.36 -22.99
CA VAL A 100 7.62 -1.90 -22.85
C VAL A 100 9.02 -1.29 -22.67
N GLY A 101 9.87 -1.91 -21.84
CA GLY A 101 11.25 -1.45 -21.65
C GLY A 101 12.10 -1.50 -22.92
N ILE A 102 11.99 -2.57 -23.71
CA ILE A 102 12.71 -2.71 -25.00
C ILE A 102 12.21 -1.67 -26.01
N ALA A 103 10.90 -1.43 -26.07
CA ALA A 103 10.32 -0.41 -26.96
C ALA A 103 10.81 1.00 -26.60
N GLU A 104 10.79 1.35 -25.31
CA GLU A 104 11.32 2.62 -24.82
C GLU A 104 12.82 2.76 -25.13
N LEU A 105 13.61 1.70 -24.93
CA LEU A 105 15.04 1.73 -25.23
C LEU A 105 15.30 1.95 -26.73
N THR A 106 14.50 1.31 -27.58
CA THR A 106 14.62 1.43 -29.04
C THR A 106 14.27 2.84 -29.52
N GLU A 107 13.23 3.46 -28.95
CA GLU A 107 12.86 4.84 -29.26
C GLU A 107 13.97 5.82 -28.85
N VAL A 108 14.53 5.66 -27.65
CA VAL A 108 15.65 6.50 -27.20
C VAL A 108 16.88 6.33 -28.10
N TYR A 109 17.22 5.10 -28.47
CA TYR A 109 18.34 4.82 -29.36
C TYR A 109 18.15 5.47 -30.74
N HIS A 110 16.97 5.34 -31.35
CA HIS A 110 16.64 5.97 -32.62
C HIS A 110 16.81 7.49 -32.56
N SER A 111 16.32 8.10 -31.48
CA SER A 111 16.41 9.54 -31.26
C SER A 111 17.84 10.04 -31.15
N ILE A 112 18.71 9.29 -30.48
CA ILE A 112 20.14 9.62 -30.41
C ILE A 112 20.78 9.49 -31.80
N LYS A 113 20.51 8.39 -32.51
CA LYS A 113 21.06 8.10 -33.85
C LYS A 113 20.74 9.20 -34.86
N HIS A 114 19.55 9.79 -34.78
CA HIS A 114 19.10 10.85 -35.67
C HIS A 114 19.20 12.25 -35.06
N HIS A 115 19.89 12.40 -33.93
CA HIS A 115 20.05 13.67 -33.21
C HIS A 115 18.72 14.40 -32.98
N ILE A 116 17.66 13.64 -32.70
CA ILE A 116 16.34 14.17 -32.39
C ILE A 116 16.41 14.85 -31.03
N SER A 117 15.89 16.08 -30.96
CA SER A 117 15.86 16.83 -29.72
C SER A 117 15.09 16.07 -28.64
N TYR A 118 15.68 15.96 -27.44
CA TYR A 118 14.99 15.45 -26.25
C TYR A 118 13.72 16.24 -25.92
N VAL A 119 13.62 17.50 -26.38
CA VAL A 119 12.42 18.32 -26.22
C VAL A 119 11.27 17.75 -27.06
N ALA A 120 11.57 17.31 -28.28
CA ALA A 120 10.61 16.75 -29.21
C ALA A 120 10.15 15.34 -28.82
N GLN A 121 10.97 14.58 -28.08
CA GLN A 121 10.63 13.24 -27.58
C GLN A 121 9.35 13.21 -26.73
N ASP A 122 9.15 14.20 -25.86
CA ASP A 122 7.93 14.27 -25.05
C ASP A 122 6.67 14.47 -25.91
N CYS A 123 6.80 15.12 -27.07
CA CYS A 123 5.71 15.27 -28.04
C CYS A 123 5.53 13.99 -28.86
N SER A 124 6.64 13.38 -29.30
CA SER A 124 6.68 12.12 -30.05
C SER A 124 5.86 11.02 -29.35
N LEU A 125 6.07 10.83 -28.05
CA LEU A 125 5.35 9.82 -27.26
C LEU A 125 3.85 10.08 -27.16
N LYS A 126 3.44 11.35 -27.08
CA LYS A 126 2.01 11.70 -27.05
C LYS A 126 1.36 11.38 -28.38
N VAL A 127 2.02 11.72 -29.48
CA VAL A 127 1.57 11.41 -30.83
C VAL A 127 1.54 9.89 -31.03
N LEU A 128 2.58 9.16 -30.61
CA LEU A 128 2.67 7.70 -30.74
C LEU A 128 1.50 7.00 -30.05
N LYS A 129 1.11 7.46 -28.84
CA LYS A 129 -0.06 6.95 -28.12
C LYS A 129 -1.39 7.27 -28.79
N GLN A 130 -1.47 8.35 -29.55
CA GLN A 130 -2.67 8.73 -30.30
C GLN A 130 -2.78 7.93 -31.61
N VAL A 131 -1.65 7.75 -32.31
CA VAL A 131 -1.58 7.03 -33.58
C VAL A 131 -1.71 5.53 -33.39
N ILE A 132 -1.04 4.97 -32.37
CA ILE A 132 -1.03 3.54 -32.06
C ILE A 132 -1.80 3.33 -30.75
N ASN A 133 -3.11 3.51 -30.81
CA ASN A 133 -4.02 3.42 -29.67
C ASN A 133 -4.49 1.99 -29.36
N ASP A 134 -4.15 1.03 -30.21
CA ASP A 134 -4.48 -0.38 -30.12
C ASP A 134 -3.44 -1.15 -29.30
N SER A 135 -2.17 -0.76 -29.39
CA SER A 135 -1.07 -1.42 -28.68
C SER A 135 -1.03 -1.08 -27.18
N ASP A 136 -1.17 -2.11 -26.34
CA ASP A 136 -1.01 -1.99 -24.89
C ASP A 136 0.42 -1.65 -24.47
N ILE A 137 1.41 -1.97 -25.33
CA ILE A 137 2.81 -1.64 -25.10
C ILE A 137 2.97 -0.11 -25.16
N VAL A 138 2.46 0.52 -26.23
CA VAL A 138 2.58 1.97 -26.45
C VAL A 138 1.82 2.76 -25.37
N LYS A 139 0.66 2.29 -24.93
CA LYS A 139 -0.09 2.92 -23.83
C LYS A 139 0.74 2.99 -22.54
N GLN A 140 1.47 1.92 -22.24
CA GLN A 140 2.29 1.77 -21.04
C GLN A 140 3.66 2.45 -21.12
N MET A 141 4.11 2.83 -22.32
CA MET A 141 5.32 3.65 -22.47
C MET A 141 5.12 4.98 -21.73
N THR A 142 6.03 5.29 -20.82
CA THR A 142 6.01 6.49 -19.98
C THR A 142 7.30 7.29 -20.13
N GLY A 143 8.23 6.80 -20.94
CA GLY A 143 9.60 7.28 -21.05
C GLY A 143 9.80 8.55 -21.84
N GLY A 144 9.37 9.69 -21.30
CA GLY A 144 9.80 11.01 -21.79
C GLY A 144 11.25 11.37 -21.43
N ARG A 145 11.56 12.67 -21.40
CA ARG A 145 12.90 13.23 -21.09
C ARG A 145 13.62 12.60 -19.88
N THR A 146 12.87 12.20 -18.86
CA THR A 146 13.41 11.69 -17.58
C THR A 146 13.96 10.25 -17.67
N LYS A 147 13.55 9.45 -18.67
CA LYS A 147 14.15 8.12 -18.89
C LYS A 147 15.34 8.15 -19.85
N CYS A 148 15.41 9.13 -20.75
CA CYS A 148 16.53 9.27 -21.70
C CYS A 148 17.90 9.46 -21.02
N LYS A 149 17.96 10.18 -19.89
CA LYS A 149 19.23 10.42 -19.15
C LYS A 149 19.76 9.19 -18.39
N PRO A 150 18.99 8.50 -17.53
CA PRO A 150 19.50 7.38 -16.73
C PRO A 150 19.61 6.05 -17.51
N SER A 151 18.75 5.79 -18.51
CA SER A 151 18.83 4.57 -19.32
C SER A 151 20.14 4.48 -20.12
N PHE A 152 20.68 5.63 -20.53
CA PHE A 152 22.00 5.73 -21.15
C PHE A 152 23.12 5.30 -20.20
N VAL A 153 23.13 5.80 -18.95
CA VAL A 153 24.17 5.48 -17.95
C VAL A 153 24.17 3.98 -17.60
N SER A 154 23.01 3.35 -17.48
CA SER A 154 22.92 1.92 -17.18
C SER A 154 23.37 1.02 -18.34
N VAL A 155 23.02 1.37 -19.59
CA VAL A 155 23.36 0.55 -20.76
C VAL A 155 24.84 0.72 -21.13
N PHE A 156 25.39 1.93 -21.05
CA PHE A 156 26.82 2.16 -21.30
C PHE A 156 27.69 1.59 -20.16
N ASN A 157 27.32 1.74 -18.88
CA ASN A 157 28.13 1.15 -17.80
C ASN A 157 28.07 -0.38 -17.76
N GLY A 158 27.03 -1.01 -18.34
CA GLY A 158 26.94 -2.46 -18.50
C GLY A 158 27.69 -3.00 -19.72
N THR A 159 27.87 -2.21 -20.78
CA THR A 159 28.53 -2.65 -22.03
C THR A 159 29.95 -2.10 -22.23
N CYS A 160 30.36 -1.05 -21.52
CA CYS A 160 31.70 -0.46 -21.64
C CYS A 160 32.78 -1.07 -20.74
N ALA A 161 32.49 -2.17 -20.04
CA ALA A 161 33.55 -2.99 -19.42
C ALA A 161 34.30 -3.87 -20.44
N GLY A 162 33.83 -3.97 -21.69
CA GLY A 162 34.28 -5.02 -22.61
C GLY A 162 34.77 -4.63 -24.00
N ARG A 163 34.73 -3.36 -24.46
CA ARG A 163 35.18 -3.07 -25.82
C ARG A 163 35.50 -1.60 -26.11
N PHE A 164 36.72 -1.18 -25.78
CA PHE A 164 37.44 -0.14 -26.50
C PHE A 164 38.95 -0.41 -26.37
N LYS A 165 39.41 -1.40 -27.15
CA LYS A 165 40.79 -1.52 -27.62
C LYS A 165 40.67 -1.70 -29.11
N GLU A 166 40.93 -0.63 -29.83
CA GLU A 166 41.78 -0.48 -31.04
C GLU A 166 41.47 0.86 -31.70
#